data_AF-A0A5K1HER8-F1
#
_entry.id   AF-A0A5K1HER8-F1
#
_cell.length_a   1.000
_cell.length_b   1.000
_cell.length_c   1.000
_cell.angle_alpha   90.00
_cell.angle_beta   90.00
_cell.angle_gamma   90.00
#
_symmetry.space_group_name_H-M   'P 1'
#
loop_
_entity.id
_entity.type
_entity.pdbx_description
1 polymer ?
#
loop_
_entity_poly.entity_id
_entity_poly.type
_entity_poly.pdbx_seq_one_letter_code
_entity_poly.pdbx_strand_id
1 'polypeptide(L)'
;GGLGNLAHHGVHIHEYGDLTEGCKSAGPHYNPYGKTHGGRKDVSRHAGDLGNLLTDAKGAAEMCITDHVTTLYGEKSIIGRSVVVHKNKDDLGRGGDL
;
A
#
# COMPACT_ATOMS: atom_id res chain seq x y z
N GLY A 1 16.34 10.87 -9.87
CA GLY A 1 15.85 9.55 -9.45
C GLY A 1 15.28 9.70 -8.07
N GLY A 2 14.02 9.33 -7.87
CA GLY A 2 13.24 9.60 -6.67
C GLY A 2 11.74 9.55 -7.00
N LEU A 3 10.89 9.68 -5.99
CA LEU A 3 9.46 9.86 -6.19
C LEU A 3 9.18 11.21 -6.88
N GLY A 4 7.97 11.41 -7.41
CA GLY A 4 7.59 12.69 -8.00
C GLY A 4 7.64 13.80 -6.95
N ASN A 5 7.94 15.04 -7.36
CA ASN A 5 7.96 16.18 -6.44
C ASN A 5 6.53 16.67 -6.20
N LEU A 6 6.17 17.00 -4.95
CA LEU A 6 4.84 17.47 -4.58
C LEU A 6 3.71 16.56 -5.09
N ALA A 7 3.93 15.24 -5.05
CA ALA A 7 3.10 14.23 -5.67
C ALA A 7 2.56 13.23 -4.64
N HIS A 8 1.43 12.61 -4.98
CA HIS A 8 0.86 11.52 -4.22
C HIS A 8 1.28 10.17 -4.82
N HIS A 9 1.63 9.25 -3.94
CA HIS A 9 2.09 7.91 -4.29
C HIS A 9 1.36 6.88 -3.43
N GLY A 10 0.73 5.87 -4.07
CA GLY A 10 0.11 4.77 -3.35
C GLY A 10 1.13 3.99 -2.51
N VAL A 11 0.75 3.58 -1.32
CA VAL A 11 1.56 2.74 -0.44
C VAL A 11 0.71 1.55 -0.02
N HIS A 12 1.20 0.35 -0.32
CA HIS A 12 0.47 -0.87 -0.05
C HIS A 12 1.37 -1.93 0.58
N ILE A 13 0.75 -2.82 1.35
CA ILE A 13 1.35 -4.10 1.73
C ILE A 13 0.89 -5.13 0.72
N HIS A 14 1.84 -5.77 0.05
CA HIS A 14 1.60 -6.81 -0.94
C HIS A 14 1.67 -8.19 -0.30
N GLU A 15 1.06 -9.18 -0.95
CA GLU A 15 0.83 -10.50 -0.37
C GLU A 15 2.14 -11.25 -0.04
N TYR A 16 3.14 -11.15 -0.90
CA TYR A 16 4.38 -11.92 -0.77
C TYR A 16 5.57 -11.05 -0.39
N GLY A 17 6.44 -11.60 0.45
CA GLY A 17 7.81 -11.11 0.68
C GLY A 17 8.80 -11.59 -0.39
N ASP A 18 8.31 -11.86 -1.61
CA ASP A 18 9.13 -12.37 -2.71
C ASP A 18 9.59 -11.22 -3.61
N LEU A 19 10.91 -11.11 -3.77
CA LEU A 19 11.59 -10.09 -4.57
C LEU A 19 12.39 -10.68 -5.74
N THR A 20 12.17 -11.96 -6.10
CA THR A 20 12.90 -12.66 -7.17
C THR A 20 12.79 -11.98 -8.53
N GLU A 21 11.64 -11.40 -8.87
CA GLU A 21 11.43 -10.53 -10.05
C GLU A 21 11.19 -9.07 -9.63
N GLY A 22 11.84 -8.61 -8.56
CA GLY A 22 11.60 -7.27 -7.99
C GLY A 22 10.17 -7.12 -7.46
N CYS A 23 9.56 -5.95 -7.66
CA CYS A 23 8.21 -5.67 -7.14
C CYS A 23 7.10 -6.53 -7.76
N LYS A 24 7.35 -7.13 -8.94
CA LYS A 24 6.38 -7.98 -9.62
C LYS A 24 6.04 -9.24 -8.80
N SER A 25 7.05 -9.85 -8.18
CA SER A 25 6.87 -11.06 -7.36
C SER A 25 6.19 -10.79 -6.01
N ALA A 26 6.06 -9.52 -5.59
CA ALA A 26 5.35 -9.19 -4.36
C ALA A 26 3.85 -9.56 -4.43
N GLY A 27 3.30 -9.74 -5.63
CA GLY A 27 1.92 -10.20 -5.86
C GLY A 27 0.89 -9.08 -5.71
N PRO A 28 -0.40 -9.41 -5.45
CA PRO A 28 -1.46 -8.41 -5.26
C PRO A 28 -1.37 -7.74 -3.88
N HIS A 29 -2.25 -6.79 -3.60
CA HIS A 29 -2.40 -6.24 -2.26
C HIS A 29 -2.79 -7.35 -1.27
N TYR A 30 -2.28 -7.28 -0.04
CA TYR A 30 -2.61 -8.24 0.99
C TYR A 30 -4.09 -8.12 1.39
N ASN A 31 -4.89 -9.14 1.04
CA ASN A 31 -6.34 -9.13 1.20
C ASN A 31 -6.87 -10.41 1.89
N PRO A 32 -6.54 -10.64 3.17
CA PRO A 32 -6.97 -11.84 3.90
C PRO A 32 -8.48 -11.90 4.18
N TYR A 33 -9.21 -10.81 3.90
CA TYR A 33 -10.65 -10.68 4.16
C TYR A 33 -11.51 -10.68 2.90
N GLY A 34 -10.90 -10.82 1.72
CA GLY A 34 -11.61 -10.83 0.43
C GLY A 34 -12.43 -9.56 0.18
N LYS A 35 -11.90 -8.39 0.56
CA LYS A 35 -12.55 -7.09 0.36
C LYS A 35 -12.18 -6.49 -0.98
N THR A 36 -12.91 -5.46 -1.40
CA THR A 36 -12.49 -4.60 -2.51
C THR A 36 -11.40 -3.64 -2.04
N HIS A 37 -10.62 -3.13 -2.99
CA HIS A 37 -9.70 -2.04 -2.74
C HIS A 37 -10.45 -0.79 -2.22
N GLY A 38 -9.80 -0.02 -1.35
CA GLY A 38 -10.36 1.20 -0.79
C GLY A 38 -9.31 2.06 -0.10
N GLY A 39 -9.72 3.25 0.33
CA GLY A 39 -8.86 4.13 1.10
C GLY A 39 -8.71 3.66 2.55
N ARG A 40 -7.58 4.01 3.19
CA ARG A 40 -7.26 3.61 4.58
C ARG A 40 -8.39 3.86 5.60
N LYS A 41 -9.22 4.87 5.41
CA LYS A 41 -10.33 5.19 6.33
C LYS A 41 -11.65 4.51 5.97
N ASP A 42 -11.71 3.80 4.85
CA ASP A 42 -12.92 3.12 4.38
C ASP A 42 -13.13 1.81 5.15
N VAL A 43 -14.40 1.45 5.34
CA VAL A 43 -14.80 0.20 6.03
C VAL A 43 -14.50 -1.03 5.17
N SER A 44 -14.66 -0.92 3.86
CA SER A 44 -14.29 -1.95 2.88
C SER A 44 -13.01 -1.52 2.18
N ARG A 45 -11.92 -2.22 2.50
CA ARG A 45 -10.58 -2.04 1.94
C ARG A 45 -9.79 -3.33 2.12
N HIS A 46 -8.70 -3.50 1.37
CA HIS A 46 -7.73 -4.54 1.68
C HIS A 46 -7.00 -4.22 2.99
N ALA A 47 -6.49 -5.27 3.65
CA ALA A 47 -5.67 -5.09 4.86
C ALA A 47 -4.33 -4.41 4.55
N GLY A 48 -3.86 -4.50 3.31
CA GLY A 48 -2.67 -3.82 2.82
C GLY A 48 -2.86 -2.40 2.31
N ASP A 49 -4.10 -1.88 2.22
CA ASP A 49 -4.33 -0.55 1.64
C ASP A 49 -3.96 0.58 2.62
N LEU A 50 -2.78 1.21 2.49
CA LEU A 50 -2.34 2.29 3.40
C LEU A 50 -2.63 3.69 2.85
N GLY A 51 -3.10 3.79 1.61
CA GLY A 51 -3.45 5.04 0.94
C GLY A 51 -2.25 5.73 0.32
N ASN A 52 -2.24 7.07 0.33
CA ASN A 52 -1.21 7.87 -0.34
C ASN A 52 -0.18 8.48 0.61
N LEU A 53 1.09 8.34 0.22
CA LEU A 53 2.25 9.13 0.63
C LEU A 53 2.24 10.48 -0.10
N LEU A 54 2.60 11.57 0.58
CA LEU A 54 2.81 12.89 -0.03
C LEU A 54 4.30 13.25 0.02
N THR A 55 4.87 13.55 -1.14
CA THR A 55 6.27 13.98 -1.24
C THR A 55 6.42 15.50 -1.17
N ASP A 56 7.59 15.94 -0.71
CA ASP A 56 7.99 17.34 -0.72
C ASP A 56 8.51 17.78 -2.12
N ALA A 57 8.97 19.03 -2.22
CA ALA A 57 9.50 19.59 -3.46
C ALA A 57 10.79 18.92 -3.97
N LYS A 58 11.41 18.06 -3.17
CA LYS A 58 12.62 17.30 -3.51
C LYS A 58 12.31 15.81 -3.75
N GLY A 59 11.04 15.40 -3.68
CA GLY A 59 10.63 14.01 -3.81
C GLY A 59 10.88 13.16 -2.56
N ALA A 60 11.22 13.77 -1.42
CA ALA A 60 11.34 13.10 -0.14
C ALA A 60 9.97 13.04 0.55
N ALA A 61 9.74 12.05 1.41
CA ALA A 61 8.47 11.91 2.10
C ALA A 61 8.63 11.18 3.43
N GLU A 62 7.75 11.51 4.37
CA GLU A 62 7.61 10.84 5.66
C GLU A 62 6.14 10.46 5.85
N MET A 63 5.91 9.24 6.33
CA MET A 63 4.57 8.74 6.59
C MET A 63 4.54 8.08 7.97
N CYS A 64 3.75 8.63 8.87
CA CYS A 64 3.44 8.05 10.17
C CYS A 64 1.93 7.85 10.25
N ILE A 65 1.50 6.59 10.40
CA ILE A 65 0.08 6.21 10.45
C ILE A 65 -0.18 5.26 11.61
N THR A 66 -1.42 5.30 12.09
CA THR A 66 -2.01 4.23 12.90
C THR A 66 -3.08 3.54 12.09
N ASP A 67 -3.04 2.21 12.03
CA ASP A 67 -3.99 1.39 11.30
C ASP A 67 -4.56 0.29 12.21
N HIS A 68 -5.83 -0.02 12.04
CA HIS A 68 -6.55 -1.01 12.86
C HIS A 68 -6.90 -2.29 12.09
N VAL A 69 -6.65 -2.32 10.78
CA VAL A 69 -6.89 -3.49 9.92
C VAL A 69 -5.59 -4.27 9.73
N THR A 70 -4.49 -3.55 9.49
CA THR A 70 -3.14 -4.11 9.41
C THR A 70 -2.63 -4.52 10.80
N THR A 71 -2.05 -5.73 10.92
CA THR A 71 -1.54 -6.25 12.20
C THR A 71 -0.19 -6.95 12.03
N LEU A 72 0.64 -6.90 13.07
CA LEU A 72 1.90 -7.65 13.17
C LEU A 72 1.73 -9.03 13.83
N TYR A 73 0.53 -9.37 14.30
CA TYR A 73 0.28 -10.54 15.13
C TYR A 73 -0.80 -11.46 14.55
N GLY A 74 -0.73 -12.74 14.92
CA GLY A 74 -1.69 -13.77 14.52
C GLY A 74 -1.57 -14.20 13.06
N GLU A 75 -2.53 -15.01 12.61
CA GLU A 75 -2.53 -15.61 11.27
C GLU A 75 -2.60 -14.59 10.13
N LYS A 76 -3.12 -13.39 10.42
CA LYS A 76 -3.25 -12.30 9.46
C LYS A 76 -2.12 -11.27 9.52
N SER A 77 -0.99 -11.66 10.13
CA SER A 77 0.18 -10.81 10.25
C SER A 77 0.75 -10.41 8.88
N ILE A 78 1.28 -9.19 8.82
CA ILE A 78 2.05 -8.69 7.68
C ILE A 78 3.54 -9.01 7.75
N ILE A 79 4.01 -9.64 8.83
CA ILE A 79 5.41 -10.04 8.94
C ILE A 79 5.76 -11.04 7.82
N GLY A 80 6.87 -10.79 7.13
CA GLY A 80 7.30 -11.59 5.98
C GLY A 80 6.66 -11.19 4.64
N ARG A 81 5.89 -10.09 4.61
CA ARG A 81 5.31 -9.51 3.40
C ARG A 81 6.10 -8.27 2.93
N SER A 82 5.71 -7.71 1.79
CA SER A 82 6.38 -6.55 1.20
C SER A 82 5.58 -5.26 1.39
N VAL A 83 6.28 -4.15 1.66
CA VAL A 83 5.73 -2.80 1.53
C VAL A 83 6.16 -2.25 0.18
N VAL A 84 5.20 -1.78 -0.63
CA VAL A 84 5.42 -1.26 -1.98
C VAL A 84 4.97 0.19 -2.04
N VAL A 85 5.82 1.06 -2.58
CA VAL A 85 5.50 2.44 -2.91
C VAL A 85 5.33 2.54 -4.43
N HIS A 86 4.16 2.99 -4.86
CA HIS A 86 3.79 3.06 -6.27
C HIS A 86 4.25 4.35 -6.91
N LYS A 87 4.50 4.29 -8.23
CA LYS A 87 4.83 5.47 -9.04
C LYS A 87 3.68 6.48 -9.09
N ASN A 88 2.44 6.02 -9.04
CA ASN A 88 1.25 6.84 -9.22
C ASN A 88 0.46 6.97 -7.91
N LYS A 89 -0.40 7.99 -7.88
CA LYS A 89 -1.41 8.18 -6.84
C LYS A 89 -2.38 7.00 -6.84
N ASP A 90 -2.66 6.50 -5.64
CA ASP A 90 -3.74 5.57 -5.36
C ASP A 90 -5.10 6.31 -5.44
N ASP A 91 -6.03 5.78 -6.24
CA ASP A 91 -7.38 6.33 -6.45
C ASP A 91 -8.35 5.99 -5.31
N LEU A 92 -7.92 5.13 -4.38
CA LEU A 92 -8.64 4.66 -3.22
C LEU A 92 -9.91 3.88 -3.59
N GLY A 93 -9.92 3.17 -4.71
CA GLY A 93 -11.07 2.43 -5.24
C GLY A 93 -12.19 3.32 -5.78
N ARG A 94 -11.88 4.58 -6.11
CA ARG A 94 -12.87 5.59 -6.56
C ARG A 94 -12.74 5.95 -8.05
N GLY A 95 -11.68 5.55 -8.71
CA GLY A 95 -11.41 5.85 -10.13
C GLY A 95 -11.78 4.72 -11.08
N GLY A 96 -12.03 3.51 -10.57
CA GLY A 96 -12.38 2.35 -11.39
C GLY A 96 -11.17 1.64 -12.02
N ASP A 97 -9.96 2.00 -11.61
CA ASP A 97 -8.75 1.26 -11.97
C ASP A 97 -8.67 0.00 -11.08
N LEU A 98 -8.61 -1.16 -11.73
CA LEU A 98 -8.53 -2.49 -11.11
C LEU A 98 -7.14 -2.77 -10.52
#